data_AF-A0A9D8DZZ0-F1
#
_entry.id   AF-A0A9D8DZZ0-F1
#
_cell.length_a   1.000
_cell.length_b   1.000
_cell.length_c   1.000
_cell.angle_alpha   90.00
_cell.angle_beta   90.00
_cell.angle_gamma   90.00
#
_symmetry.space_group_name_H-M   'P 1'
#
loop_
_entity.id
_entity.type
_entity.pdbx_description
1 polymer ?
#
loop_
_entity_poly.entity_id
_entity_poly.type
_entity_poly.pdbx_seq_one_letter_code
_entity_poly.pdbx_strand_id
1 'polypeptide(L)'
;MSRYRRPVTPARLTAATEARRLGHALVAADADDATFDAVADLLVRANALLAEVPHLPRAPFDPEHLARFRRDRERTGAEVMADRAVAGPANPTSVDFTSRIVDGVVEADVVFGPAFEGAPGRAHGGIVAAVFDDLLGTAMAAVEGIGFTGRLTVHYRAPVPVGPTVAYRLETGPQDGRKLHVRGEARLGERLLCEAEALMILVDVERFKVHAGDLLAGGLLAGDVLAGDGAD
;
A
#
# COMPACT_ATOMS: atom_id res chain seq x y z
N MET A 1 -0.37 7.71 28.78
CA MET A 1 -0.15 6.61 27.79
C MET A 1 -0.43 7.17 26.39
N SER A 2 0.39 6.84 25.39
CA SER A 2 0.23 7.34 24.01
C SER A 2 -1.18 7.02 23.47
N ARG A 3 -1.85 8.01 22.87
CA ARG A 3 -3.16 7.84 22.20
C ARG A 3 -3.05 7.11 20.85
N TYR A 4 -1.84 6.70 20.48
CA TYR A 4 -1.52 6.14 19.18
C TYR A 4 -0.93 4.75 19.30
N ARG A 5 -1.10 3.98 18.24
CA ARG A 5 -0.62 2.60 18.14
C ARG A 5 0.88 2.51 18.47
N ARG A 6 1.26 1.45 19.19
CA ARG A 6 2.67 1.11 19.46
C ARG A 6 3.42 0.83 18.14
N PRO A 7 4.75 0.98 18.11
CA PRO A 7 5.58 0.51 17.01
C PRO A 7 5.29 -0.96 16.67
N VAL A 8 5.45 -1.32 15.40
CA VAL A 8 5.22 -2.69 14.94
C VAL A 8 6.29 -3.61 15.52
N THR A 9 5.86 -4.63 16.27
CA THR A 9 6.76 -5.62 16.89
C THR A 9 6.99 -6.81 15.95
N PRO A 10 8.08 -7.56 16.11
CA PRO A 10 8.30 -8.81 15.38
C PRO A 10 7.14 -9.80 15.51
N ALA A 11 6.59 -9.96 16.72
CA ALA A 11 5.44 -10.83 16.96
C ALA A 11 4.21 -10.42 16.14
N ARG A 12 3.98 -9.10 15.96
CA ARG A 12 2.89 -8.58 15.15
C ARG A 12 3.12 -8.84 13.65
N LEU A 13 4.36 -8.73 13.18
CA LEU A 13 4.73 -9.08 11.80
C LEU A 13 4.53 -10.56 11.53
N THR A 14 4.94 -11.44 12.44
CA THR A 14 4.71 -12.88 12.34
C THR A 14 3.21 -13.19 12.25
N ALA A 15 2.39 -12.62 13.14
CA ALA A 15 0.94 -12.83 13.11
C ALA A 15 0.31 -12.37 11.77
N ALA A 16 0.72 -11.21 11.24
CA ALA A 16 0.22 -10.72 9.96
C ALA A 16 0.69 -11.60 8.78
N THR A 17 1.92 -12.11 8.84
CA THR A 17 2.47 -13.02 7.82
C THR A 17 1.71 -14.34 7.77
N GLU A 18 1.47 -14.96 8.93
CA GLU A 18 0.70 -16.22 9.00
C GLU A 18 -0.76 -16.01 8.58
N ALA A 19 -1.35 -14.87 8.93
CA ALA A 19 -2.70 -14.52 8.47
C ALA A 19 -2.76 -14.34 6.94
N ARG A 20 -1.77 -13.69 6.30
CA ARG A 20 -1.67 -13.60 4.83
C ARG A 20 -1.55 -14.98 4.21
N ARG A 21 -0.64 -15.80 4.73
CA ARG A 21 -0.42 -17.18 4.25
C ARG A 21 -1.70 -18.01 4.36
N LEU A 22 -2.43 -17.89 5.48
CA LEU A 22 -3.71 -18.55 5.67
C LEU A 22 -4.76 -18.05 4.68
N GLY A 23 -4.85 -16.74 4.43
CA GLY A 23 -5.76 -16.18 3.42
C GLY A 23 -5.53 -16.75 2.03
N HIS A 24 -4.27 -16.88 1.61
CA HIS A 24 -3.90 -17.55 0.37
C HIS A 24 -4.28 -19.04 0.37
N ALA A 25 -4.02 -19.75 1.46
CA ALA A 25 -4.34 -21.16 1.58
C ALA A 25 -5.86 -21.41 1.54
N LEU A 26 -6.66 -20.60 2.24
CA LEU A 26 -8.13 -20.71 2.26
C LEU A 26 -8.75 -20.56 0.87
N VAL A 27 -8.26 -19.61 0.07
CA VAL A 27 -8.77 -19.38 -1.29
C VAL A 27 -8.36 -20.51 -2.24
N ALA A 28 -7.19 -21.11 -2.03
CA ALA A 28 -6.64 -22.15 -2.91
C ALA A 28 -7.00 -23.59 -2.50
N ALA A 29 -7.56 -23.79 -1.30
CA ALA A 29 -7.78 -25.12 -0.76
C ALA A 29 -8.98 -25.82 -1.42
N ASP A 30 -8.79 -27.10 -1.73
CA ASP A 30 -9.84 -28.06 -2.03
C ASP A 30 -9.78 -29.14 -0.94
N ALA A 31 -10.64 -29.00 0.07
CA ALA A 31 -10.62 -29.81 1.29
C ALA A 31 -12.06 -30.09 1.78
N ASP A 32 -12.21 -31.02 2.72
CA ASP A 32 -13.51 -31.34 3.31
C ASP A 32 -13.96 -30.31 4.38
N ASP A 33 -15.26 -30.34 4.69
CA ASP A 33 -15.86 -29.44 5.69
C ASP A 33 -15.18 -29.58 7.06
N ALA A 34 -14.77 -30.79 7.44
CA ALA A 34 -14.09 -31.03 8.72
C ALA A 34 -12.76 -30.27 8.83
N THR A 35 -12.02 -30.16 7.73
CA THR A 35 -10.81 -29.34 7.67
C THR A 35 -11.14 -27.85 7.84
N PHE A 36 -12.16 -27.35 7.14
CA PHE A 36 -12.57 -25.95 7.24
C PHE A 36 -13.14 -25.58 8.61
N ASP A 37 -13.89 -26.47 9.25
CA ASP A 37 -14.40 -26.30 10.61
C ASP A 37 -13.24 -26.18 11.62
N ALA A 38 -12.23 -27.05 11.51
CA ALA A 38 -11.04 -26.98 12.37
C ALA A 38 -10.26 -25.66 12.20
N VAL A 39 -10.18 -25.15 10.97
CA VAL A 39 -9.57 -23.84 10.68
C VAL A 39 -10.43 -22.69 11.25
N ALA A 40 -11.74 -22.76 11.09
CA ALA A 40 -12.68 -21.78 11.63
C ALA A 40 -12.56 -21.69 13.16
N ASP A 41 -12.48 -22.83 13.85
CA ASP A 41 -12.28 -22.90 15.29
C ASP A 41 -10.97 -22.22 15.75
N LEU A 42 -9.87 -22.40 14.99
CA LEU A 42 -8.61 -21.71 15.25
C LEU A 42 -8.75 -20.19 15.08
N LEU A 43 -9.44 -19.75 14.02
CA LEU A 43 -9.68 -18.33 13.75
C LEU A 43 -10.57 -17.68 14.81
N VAL A 44 -11.61 -18.38 15.29
CA VAL A 44 -12.46 -17.90 16.39
C VAL A 44 -11.62 -17.67 17.65
N ARG A 45 -10.76 -18.63 18.01
CA ARG A 45 -9.85 -18.47 19.16
C ARG A 45 -8.86 -17.31 18.96
N ALA A 46 -8.30 -17.17 17.77
CA ALA A 46 -7.40 -16.06 17.45
C ALA A 46 -8.10 -14.70 17.54
N ASN A 47 -9.32 -14.59 17.03
CA ASN A 47 -10.14 -13.37 17.11
C ASN A 47 -10.49 -13.03 18.56
N ALA A 48 -10.81 -14.01 19.41
CA ALA A 48 -11.07 -13.79 20.83
C ALA A 48 -9.86 -13.19 21.56
N LEU A 49 -8.63 -13.60 21.22
CA LEU A 49 -7.41 -13.00 21.79
C LEU A 49 -7.24 -11.52 21.44
N LEU A 50 -7.70 -11.11 20.25
CA LEU A 50 -7.57 -9.73 19.76
C LEU A 50 -8.75 -8.83 20.16
N ALA A 51 -9.92 -9.40 20.46
CA ALA A 51 -11.11 -8.66 20.84
C ALA A 51 -10.91 -7.82 22.13
N GLU A 52 -10.06 -8.29 23.03
CA GLU A 52 -9.72 -7.61 24.29
C GLU A 52 -8.63 -6.53 24.12
N VAL A 53 -8.06 -6.39 22.92
CA VAL A 53 -6.98 -5.43 22.65
C VAL A 53 -7.56 -4.11 22.13
N PRO A 54 -7.19 -2.95 22.70
CA PRO A 54 -7.70 -1.66 22.22
C PRO A 54 -7.42 -1.38 20.75
N HIS A 55 -8.46 -0.98 20.01
CA HIS A 55 -8.33 -0.46 18.65
C HIS A 55 -7.84 1.00 18.69
N LEU A 56 -6.52 1.18 18.56
CA LEU A 56 -5.92 2.51 18.49
C LEU A 56 -5.85 3.01 17.05
N PRO A 57 -6.11 4.31 16.81
CA PRO A 57 -5.88 4.90 15.50
C PRO A 57 -4.40 4.79 15.13
N ARG A 58 -4.14 4.78 13.82
CA ARG A 58 -2.76 4.93 13.32
C ARG A 58 -2.19 6.23 13.90
N ALA A 59 -0.90 6.20 14.26
CA ALA A 59 -0.23 7.41 14.71
C ALA A 59 -0.28 8.47 13.59
N PRO A 60 -0.50 9.75 13.93
CA PRO A 60 -0.41 10.83 12.99
C PRO A 60 1.00 10.88 12.42
N PHE A 61 1.08 11.50 11.25
CA PHE A 61 2.29 11.63 10.48
C PHE A 61 3.41 12.29 11.30
N ASP A 62 4.49 11.55 11.58
CA ASP A 62 5.67 12.03 12.32
C ASP A 62 6.73 12.58 11.35
N PRO A 63 7.06 13.88 11.39
CA PRO A 63 8.08 14.50 10.54
C PRO A 63 9.47 13.87 10.67
N GLU A 64 9.84 13.40 11.87
CA GLU A 64 11.13 12.74 12.09
C GLU A 64 11.16 11.38 11.39
N HIS A 65 10.02 10.69 11.38
CA HIS A 65 9.83 9.45 10.62
C HIS A 65 9.92 9.68 9.11
N LEU A 66 9.31 10.75 8.57
CA LEU A 66 9.47 11.12 7.16
C LEU A 66 10.94 11.48 6.83
N ALA A 67 11.62 12.19 7.73
CA ALA A 67 13.03 12.53 7.52
C ALA A 67 13.94 11.30 7.51
N ARG A 68 13.66 10.27 8.34
CA ARG A 68 14.34 8.97 8.27
C ARG A 68 14.04 8.23 6.97
N PHE A 69 12.78 8.22 6.54
CA PHE A 69 12.36 7.63 5.27
C PHE A 69 13.08 8.23 4.06
N ARG A 70 13.27 9.56 4.03
CA ARG A 70 14.04 10.24 2.98
C ARG A 70 15.52 9.87 2.96
N ARG A 71 16.09 9.46 4.11
CA ARG A 71 17.51 9.11 4.26
C ARG A 71 17.79 7.66 3.89
N ASP A 72 16.84 6.75 4.10
CA ASP A 72 16.98 5.33 3.79
C ASP A 72 16.46 5.02 2.38
N ARG A 73 17.31 5.30 1.38
CA ARG A 73 16.99 5.12 -0.05
C ARG A 73 16.98 3.65 -0.49
N GLU A 74 17.51 2.75 0.35
CA GLU A 74 17.68 1.33 0.03
C GLU A 74 16.45 0.47 0.40
N ARG A 75 15.63 0.90 1.38
CA ARG A 75 14.38 0.23 1.78
C ARG A 75 13.26 1.23 2.05
N THR A 76 12.55 1.61 1.00
CA THR A 76 11.47 2.58 1.11
C THR A 76 10.14 1.89 1.39
N GLY A 77 9.76 1.73 2.67
CA GLY A 77 8.33 1.58 3.01
C GLY A 77 7.91 0.48 4.00
N ALA A 78 8.77 -0.47 4.35
CA ALA A 78 8.41 -1.53 5.31
C ALA A 78 8.14 -0.97 6.72
N GLU A 79 8.87 0.08 7.14
CA GLU A 79 8.84 0.58 8.52
C GLU A 79 7.90 1.77 8.74
N VAL A 80 7.62 2.54 7.67
CA VAL A 80 6.96 3.86 7.77
C VAL A 80 5.43 3.77 7.83
N MET A 81 4.86 2.82 7.09
CA MET A 81 3.43 2.55 7.10
C MET A 81 3.19 1.05 7.07
N ALA A 82 3.71 0.35 8.09
CA ALA A 82 3.61 -1.11 8.19
C ALA A 82 2.18 -1.66 8.11
N ASP A 83 1.17 -0.81 8.36
CA ASP A 83 -0.25 -1.17 8.34
C ASP A 83 -0.96 -0.87 7.01
N ARG A 84 -0.27 -0.32 6.00
CA ARG A 84 -0.90 0.11 4.74
C ARG A 84 -1.57 -1.05 4.01
N ALA A 85 -2.60 -0.73 3.22
CA ALA A 85 -3.50 -1.73 2.65
C ALA A 85 -2.82 -2.64 1.62
N VAL A 86 -1.92 -2.10 0.81
CA VAL A 86 -1.39 -2.80 -0.36
C VAL A 86 -0.07 -3.52 -0.05
N ALA A 87 0.87 -2.84 0.60
CA ALA A 87 2.21 -3.38 0.85
C ALA A 87 2.66 -3.27 2.31
N GLY A 88 1.71 -3.24 3.24
CA GLY A 88 2.00 -3.16 4.67
C GLY A 88 2.35 -4.52 5.25
N PRO A 89 3.58 -4.75 5.75
CA PRO A 89 3.97 -6.05 6.30
C PRO A 89 3.20 -6.46 7.57
N ALA A 90 2.60 -5.50 8.29
CA ALA A 90 1.75 -5.74 9.45
C ALA A 90 0.25 -5.77 9.12
N ASN A 91 -0.12 -5.71 7.84
CA ASN A 91 -1.50 -5.83 7.37
C ASN A 91 -1.74 -7.26 6.84
N PRO A 92 -2.68 -8.03 7.41
CA PRO A 92 -2.93 -9.41 7.00
C PRO A 92 -3.59 -9.55 5.61
N THR A 93 -4.01 -8.46 4.97
CA THR A 93 -4.64 -8.48 3.64
C THR A 93 -3.76 -7.88 2.54
N SER A 94 -2.52 -7.48 2.85
CA SER A 94 -1.61 -6.85 1.90
C SER A 94 -0.98 -7.85 0.95
N VAL A 95 -0.52 -7.37 -0.21
CA VAL A 95 0.33 -8.11 -1.16
C VAL A 95 1.74 -8.32 -0.61
N ASP A 96 2.14 -7.48 0.35
CA ASP A 96 3.41 -7.58 1.10
C ASP A 96 4.66 -7.60 0.20
N PHE A 97 4.94 -6.43 -0.39
CA PHE A 97 6.18 -6.20 -1.13
C PHE A 97 6.94 -5.00 -0.55
N THR A 98 8.23 -4.93 -0.88
CA THR A 98 9.08 -3.79 -0.57
C THR A 98 9.50 -3.09 -1.86
N SER A 99 9.59 -1.77 -1.81
CA SER A 99 10.15 -0.98 -2.89
C SER A 99 11.49 -0.36 -2.48
N ARG A 100 12.25 0.05 -3.49
CA ARG A 100 13.56 0.71 -3.38
C ARG A 100 13.67 1.81 -4.42
N ILE A 101 14.57 2.76 -4.21
CA ILE A 101 14.88 3.81 -5.19
C ILE A 101 16.30 3.59 -5.70
N VAL A 102 16.43 3.22 -6.97
CA VAL A 102 17.71 2.97 -7.65
C VAL A 102 17.87 4.01 -8.75
N ASP A 103 18.90 4.86 -8.65
CA ASP A 103 19.20 5.92 -9.63
C ASP A 103 18.00 6.83 -9.98
N GLY A 104 17.13 7.09 -9.00
CA GLY A 104 15.92 7.91 -9.17
C GLY A 104 14.70 7.16 -9.70
N VAL A 105 14.85 5.86 -10.00
CA VAL A 105 13.77 4.97 -10.41
C VAL A 105 13.25 4.19 -9.20
N VAL A 106 11.94 4.16 -9.01
CA VAL A 106 11.30 3.31 -8.01
C VAL A 106 11.21 1.90 -8.59
N GLU A 107 11.68 0.91 -7.84
CA GLU A 107 11.61 -0.49 -8.22
C GLU A 107 10.92 -1.32 -7.13
N ALA A 108 10.13 -2.31 -7.54
CA ALA A 108 9.58 -3.32 -6.65
C ALA A 108 9.41 -4.66 -7.36
N ASP A 109 9.65 -5.75 -6.63
CA ASP A 109 9.41 -7.11 -7.07
C ASP A 109 8.19 -7.66 -6.34
N VAL A 110 7.15 -8.00 -7.08
CA VAL A 110 5.83 -8.30 -6.51
C VAL A 110 5.39 -9.69 -6.93
N VAL A 111 4.95 -10.49 -5.97
CA VAL A 111 4.36 -11.81 -6.22
C VAL A 111 2.88 -11.76 -5.82
N PHE A 112 2.00 -12.04 -6.78
CA PHE A 112 0.57 -12.17 -6.49
C PHE A 112 0.27 -13.61 -6.09
N GLY A 113 -0.23 -13.80 -4.86
CA GLY A 113 -0.73 -15.09 -4.39
C GLY A 113 -2.20 -15.35 -4.76
N PRO A 114 -2.72 -16.57 -4.49
CA PRO A 114 -4.07 -16.99 -4.88
C PRO A 114 -5.20 -16.08 -4.39
N ALA A 115 -5.06 -15.50 -3.21
CA ALA A 115 -6.07 -14.58 -2.65
C ALA A 115 -6.26 -13.28 -3.45
N PHE A 116 -5.35 -12.99 -4.41
CA PHE A 116 -5.44 -11.84 -5.30
C PHE A 116 -5.83 -12.21 -6.72
N GLU A 117 -6.16 -13.48 -6.97
CA GLU A 117 -6.63 -13.95 -8.26
C GLU A 117 -8.00 -13.35 -8.59
N GLY A 118 -8.16 -12.88 -9.83
CA GLY A 118 -9.42 -12.36 -10.33
C GLY A 118 -10.03 -13.27 -11.40
N ALA A 119 -9.28 -13.45 -12.49
CA ALA A 119 -9.61 -14.44 -13.51
C ALA A 119 -8.65 -15.64 -13.37
N PRO A 120 -9.02 -16.84 -13.84
CA PRO A 120 -8.18 -18.04 -13.68
C PRO A 120 -6.71 -17.81 -14.10
N GLY A 121 -5.79 -18.08 -13.18
CA GLY A 121 -4.35 -17.89 -13.29
C GLY A 121 -3.86 -16.44 -13.32
N ARG A 122 -4.72 -15.45 -13.04
CA ARG A 122 -4.44 -14.03 -13.27
C ARG A 122 -4.78 -13.17 -12.05
N ALA A 123 -3.83 -12.32 -11.65
CA ALA A 123 -4.07 -11.32 -10.62
C ALA A 123 -5.22 -10.40 -11.04
N HIS A 124 -6.08 -10.05 -10.10
CA HIS A 124 -7.19 -9.12 -10.34
C HIS A 124 -6.64 -7.74 -10.75
N GLY A 125 -7.18 -7.13 -11.80
CA GLY A 125 -6.68 -5.84 -12.30
C GLY A 125 -6.68 -4.76 -11.21
N GLY A 126 -7.70 -4.73 -10.35
CA GLY A 126 -7.75 -3.81 -9.21
C GLY A 126 -6.54 -3.92 -8.27
N ILE A 127 -6.00 -5.12 -8.00
CA ILE A 127 -4.82 -5.26 -7.13
C ILE A 127 -3.56 -4.79 -7.86
N VAL A 128 -3.46 -5.05 -9.17
CA VAL A 128 -2.34 -4.61 -10.01
C VAL A 128 -2.27 -3.08 -10.06
N ALA A 129 -3.42 -2.42 -10.20
CA ALA A 129 -3.51 -0.96 -10.12
C ALA A 129 -3.17 -0.43 -8.72
N ALA A 130 -3.60 -1.12 -7.66
CA ALA A 130 -3.29 -0.75 -6.28
C ALA A 130 -1.77 -0.81 -5.99
N VAL A 131 -1.04 -1.77 -6.59
CA VAL A 131 0.43 -1.81 -6.51
C VAL A 131 1.05 -0.56 -7.14
N PHE A 132 0.60 -0.15 -8.33
CA PHE A 132 1.08 1.09 -8.94
C PHE A 132 0.81 2.30 -8.03
N ASP A 133 -0.41 2.42 -7.50
CA ASP A 133 -0.80 3.53 -6.60
C ASP A 133 0.06 3.56 -5.33
N ASP A 134 0.29 2.41 -4.70
CA ASP A 134 1.12 2.31 -3.50
C ASP A 134 2.59 2.73 -3.78
N LEU A 135 3.13 2.38 -4.94
CA LEU A 135 4.46 2.79 -5.39
C LEU A 135 4.58 4.30 -5.69
N LEU A 136 3.46 5.00 -5.96
CA LEU A 136 3.49 6.47 -6.10
C LEU A 136 3.89 7.16 -4.80
N GLY A 137 3.60 6.55 -3.64
CA GLY A 137 4.11 7.02 -2.35
C GLY A 137 5.63 6.98 -2.28
N THR A 138 6.25 5.92 -2.82
CA THR A 138 7.71 5.84 -2.97
C THR A 138 8.24 6.85 -4.00
N ALA A 139 7.50 7.10 -5.08
CA ALA A 139 7.88 8.12 -6.06
C ALA A 139 7.89 9.52 -5.44
N MET A 140 6.98 9.83 -4.50
CA MET A 140 7.04 11.08 -3.72
C MET A 140 8.32 11.15 -2.88
N ALA A 141 8.75 10.04 -2.30
CA ALA A 141 10.01 9.98 -1.55
C ALA A 141 11.22 10.33 -2.42
N ALA A 142 11.23 9.88 -3.68
CA ALA A 142 12.32 10.12 -4.62
C ALA A 142 12.54 11.60 -4.94
N VAL A 143 11.48 12.41 -4.86
CA VAL A 143 11.51 13.88 -5.03
C VAL A 143 11.45 14.63 -3.70
N GLU A 144 11.64 13.94 -2.58
CA GLU A 144 11.51 14.47 -1.22
C GLU A 144 10.16 15.18 -0.96
N GLY A 145 9.12 14.81 -1.71
CA GLY A 145 7.79 15.41 -1.66
C GLY A 145 6.82 14.65 -0.76
N ILE A 146 5.64 15.24 -0.59
CA ILE A 146 4.42 14.60 -0.08
C ILE A 146 3.28 15.02 -0.98
N GLY A 147 2.38 14.08 -1.30
CA GLY A 147 1.30 14.35 -2.22
C GLY A 147 0.23 13.27 -2.20
N PHE A 148 -0.86 13.57 -2.88
CA PHE A 148 -1.97 12.65 -3.10
C PHE A 148 -2.03 12.25 -4.58
N THR A 149 -2.48 11.03 -4.85
CA THR A 149 -2.80 10.60 -6.20
C THR A 149 -3.98 11.44 -6.71
N GLY A 150 -3.74 12.29 -7.71
CA GLY A 150 -4.78 13.05 -8.39
C GLY A 150 -5.41 12.27 -9.55
N ARG A 151 -4.59 11.47 -10.24
CA ARG A 151 -5.05 10.54 -11.29
C ARG A 151 -4.08 9.37 -11.41
N LEU A 152 -4.63 8.18 -11.66
CA LEU A 152 -3.88 7.00 -12.09
C LEU A 152 -4.61 6.37 -13.28
N THR A 153 -3.89 6.08 -14.35
CA THR A 153 -4.37 5.36 -15.52
C THR A 153 -3.47 4.15 -15.75
N VAL A 154 -4.06 2.96 -15.86
CA VAL A 154 -3.31 1.71 -16.07
C VAL A 154 -3.81 1.06 -17.36
N HIS A 155 -2.87 0.80 -18.28
CA HIS A 155 -3.11 0.09 -19.52
C HIS A 155 -2.63 -1.36 -19.38
N TYR A 156 -3.56 -2.31 -19.39
CA TYR A 156 -3.26 -3.74 -19.33
C TYR A 156 -2.94 -4.26 -20.73
N ARG A 157 -1.67 -4.54 -21.00
CA ARG A 157 -1.16 -5.04 -22.29
C ARG A 157 -1.18 -6.56 -22.36
N ALA A 158 -0.98 -7.23 -21.23
CA ALA A 158 -1.05 -8.68 -21.11
C ALA A 158 -1.55 -9.11 -19.73
N PRO A 159 -2.02 -10.37 -19.57
CA PRO A 159 -2.43 -10.87 -18.27
C PRO A 159 -1.27 -10.88 -17.27
N VAL A 160 -1.54 -10.41 -16.05
CA VAL A 160 -0.60 -10.50 -14.93
C VAL A 160 -0.80 -11.84 -14.22
N PRO A 161 0.20 -12.74 -14.19
CA PRO A 161 0.01 -14.06 -13.62
C PRO A 161 0.07 -14.05 -12.09
N VAL A 162 -0.63 -15.02 -11.47
CA VAL A 162 -0.45 -15.40 -10.06
C VAL A 162 0.75 -16.34 -9.95
N GLY A 163 1.62 -16.14 -8.96
CA GLY A 163 2.78 -17.00 -8.67
C GLY A 163 4.15 -16.44 -9.09
N PRO A 164 4.40 -16.12 -10.38
CA PRO A 164 5.65 -15.50 -10.81
C PRO A 164 5.89 -14.12 -10.21
N THR A 165 7.16 -13.74 -10.07
CA THR A 165 7.56 -12.38 -9.72
C THR A 165 7.37 -11.42 -10.88
N VAL A 166 6.64 -10.34 -10.63
CA VAL A 166 6.41 -9.23 -11.56
C VAL A 166 7.24 -8.03 -11.09
N ALA A 167 8.09 -7.53 -11.98
CA ALA A 167 8.94 -6.37 -11.73
C ALA A 167 8.17 -5.09 -12.07
N TYR A 168 8.05 -4.19 -11.10
CA TYR A 168 7.48 -2.86 -11.24
C TYR A 168 8.61 -1.84 -11.29
N ARG A 169 8.50 -0.87 -12.20
CA ARG A 169 9.38 0.30 -12.28
C ARG A 169 8.55 1.56 -12.43
N LEU A 170 8.83 2.61 -11.66
CA LEU A 170 8.22 3.92 -11.82
C LEU A 170 9.29 5.01 -11.90
N GLU A 171 9.05 5.99 -12.77
CA GLU A 171 9.95 7.12 -13.00
C GLU A 171 9.17 8.43 -12.87
N THR A 172 9.71 9.35 -12.09
CA THR A 172 9.17 10.70 -11.96
C THR A 172 9.54 11.52 -13.19
N GLY A 173 8.53 12.13 -13.81
CA GLY A 173 8.67 12.99 -14.97
C GLY A 173 8.63 14.48 -14.60
N PRO A 174 8.22 15.35 -15.55
CA PRO A 174 8.18 16.78 -15.34
C PRO A 174 7.20 17.16 -14.22
N GLN A 175 7.55 18.24 -13.52
CA GLN A 175 6.72 18.86 -12.50
C GLN A 175 6.29 20.26 -12.98
N ASP A 176 4.99 20.53 -12.93
CA ASP A 176 4.40 21.84 -13.19
C ASP A 176 3.67 22.34 -11.93
N GLY A 177 4.30 23.28 -11.21
CA GLY A 177 3.84 23.73 -9.91
C GLY A 177 3.70 22.57 -8.92
N ARG A 178 2.45 22.25 -8.54
CA ARG A 178 2.12 21.14 -7.62
C ARG A 178 1.85 19.80 -8.33
N LYS A 179 1.88 19.76 -9.66
CA LYS A 179 1.55 18.59 -10.46
C LYS A 179 2.82 17.85 -10.84
N LEU A 180 3.05 16.66 -10.27
CA LEU A 180 4.14 15.77 -10.67
C LEU A 180 3.59 14.64 -11.52
N HIS A 181 4.14 14.47 -12.72
CA HIS A 181 3.83 13.34 -13.57
C HIS A 181 4.71 12.14 -13.21
N VAL A 182 4.14 10.94 -13.18
CA VAL A 182 4.89 9.69 -12.96
C VAL A 182 4.47 8.69 -14.02
N ARG A 183 5.43 7.96 -14.59
CA ARG A 183 5.18 6.83 -15.48
C ARG A 183 5.63 5.55 -14.80
N GLY A 184 4.99 4.44 -15.14
CA GLY A 184 5.40 3.15 -14.63
C GLY A 184 5.11 2.00 -15.57
N GLU A 185 5.81 0.90 -15.33
CA GLU A 185 5.65 -0.36 -16.05
C GLU A 185 5.64 -1.54 -15.08
N ALA A 186 4.89 -2.57 -15.43
CA ALA A 186 4.97 -3.89 -14.80
C ALA A 186 5.38 -4.92 -15.85
N ARG A 187 6.42 -5.71 -15.56
CA ARG A 187 7.03 -6.66 -16.50
C ARG A 187 7.23 -8.04 -15.88
N LEU A 188 7.15 -9.07 -16.72
CA LEU A 188 7.60 -10.42 -16.39
C LEU A 188 8.76 -10.78 -17.32
N GLY A 189 9.98 -10.75 -16.80
CA GLY A 189 11.18 -10.73 -17.63
C GLY A 189 11.14 -9.53 -18.57
N GLU A 190 11.32 -9.75 -19.88
CA GLU A 190 11.25 -8.69 -20.88
C GLU A 190 9.82 -8.31 -21.30
N ARG A 191 8.82 -9.16 -20.97
CA ARG A 191 7.44 -8.96 -21.41
C ARG A 191 6.76 -7.84 -20.62
N LEU A 192 6.29 -6.82 -21.33
CA LEU A 192 5.43 -5.79 -20.77
C LEU A 192 4.02 -6.34 -20.48
N LEU A 193 3.60 -6.21 -19.22
CA LEU A 193 2.27 -6.60 -18.76
C LEU A 193 1.33 -5.41 -18.65
N CYS A 194 1.80 -4.33 -18.01
CA CYS A 194 1.04 -3.12 -17.81
C CYS A 194 1.91 -1.88 -17.97
N GLU A 195 1.31 -0.78 -18.43
CA GLU A 195 1.85 0.57 -18.37
C GLU A 195 0.96 1.42 -17.47
N ALA A 196 1.53 2.38 -16.76
CA ALA A 196 0.82 3.29 -15.90
C ALA A 196 1.26 4.74 -16.13
N GLU A 197 0.28 5.64 -16.10
CA GLU A 197 0.51 7.09 -16.03
C GLU A 197 -0.22 7.64 -14.82
N ALA A 198 0.49 8.40 -14.00
CA ALA A 198 -0.06 9.01 -12.81
C ALA A 198 0.22 10.52 -12.76
N LEU A 199 -0.70 11.23 -12.11
CA LEU A 199 -0.56 12.62 -11.74
C LEU A 199 -0.65 12.69 -10.21
N MET A 200 0.44 13.14 -9.60
CA MET A 200 0.54 13.38 -8.18
C MET A 200 0.35 14.86 -7.89
N ILE A 201 -0.41 15.17 -6.85
CA ILE A 201 -0.63 16.55 -6.39
C ILE A 201 0.17 16.75 -5.11
N LEU A 202 1.27 17.49 -5.22
CA LEU A 202 2.11 17.85 -4.09
C LEU A 202 1.35 18.79 -3.15
N VAL A 203 1.57 18.59 -1.86
CA VAL A 203 0.98 19.38 -0.79
C VAL A 203 2.06 19.83 0.19
N ASP A 204 1.78 20.94 0.87
CA ASP A 204 2.58 21.36 2.00
C ASP A 204 2.42 20.39 3.18
N VAL A 205 3.52 20.13 3.89
CA VAL A 205 3.55 19.16 5.00
C VAL A 205 2.64 19.58 6.16
N GLU A 206 2.56 20.87 6.48
CA GLU A 206 1.66 21.36 7.54
C GLU A 206 0.20 21.21 7.12
N ARG A 207 -0.11 21.52 5.86
CA ARG A 207 -1.47 21.29 5.32
C ARG A 207 -1.87 19.81 5.36
N PHE A 208 -0.94 18.90 5.08
CA PHE A 208 -1.19 17.46 5.17
C PHE A 208 -1.51 17.03 6.61
N LYS A 209 -0.75 17.52 7.59
CA LYS A 209 -0.97 17.20 9.02
C LYS A 209 -2.32 17.64 9.53
N VAL A 210 -2.71 18.89 9.21
CA VAL A 210 -4.00 19.45 9.64
C VAL A 210 -5.15 18.60 9.08
N HIS A 211 -5.14 18.32 7.78
CA HIS A 211 -6.20 17.53 7.15
C HIS A 211 -6.30 16.09 7.72
N ALA A 212 -5.15 15.44 7.96
CA ALA A 212 -5.12 14.13 8.60
C ALA A 212 -5.66 14.18 10.05
N GLY A 213 -5.33 15.24 10.79
CA GLY A 213 -5.86 15.49 12.13
C GLY A 213 -7.39 15.64 12.13
N ASP A 214 -7.93 16.44 11.21
CA ASP A 214 -9.37 16.68 11.09
C ASP A 214 -10.14 15.39 10.75
N LEU A 215 -9.62 14.58 9.82
CA LEU A 215 -10.19 13.28 9.46
C LEU A 215 -10.19 12.31 10.65
N LEU A 216 -9.10 12.23 11.40
CA LEU A 216 -8.97 11.34 12.55
C LEU A 216 -9.79 11.82 13.77
N ALA A 217 -10.07 13.11 13.87
CA ALA A 217 -10.93 13.69 14.90
C ALA A 217 -12.43 13.63 14.53
N GLY A 218 -12.78 13.16 13.33
CA GLY A 218 -14.16 13.08 12.84
C GLY A 218 -14.77 14.40 12.36
N GLY A 219 -13.96 15.44 12.13
CA GLY A 219 -14.41 16.80 11.85
C GLY A 219 -15.00 17.06 10.46
N LEU A 220 -14.79 16.15 9.49
CA LEU A 220 -15.17 16.36 8.09
C LEU A 220 -16.60 15.94 7.71
N LEU A 221 -17.41 15.46 8.66
CA LEU A 221 -18.85 15.29 8.43
C LEU A 221 -19.66 16.60 8.61
N ALA A 222 -19.02 17.69 9.04
CA ALA A 222 -19.58 19.03 8.95
C ALA A 222 -19.00 19.71 7.71
N GLY A 223 -19.82 19.82 6.67
CA GLY A 223 -19.41 20.25 5.34
C GLY A 223 -18.73 21.62 5.32
N ASP A 224 -17.63 21.70 4.56
CA ASP A 224 -17.16 22.89 3.81
C ASP A 224 -15.81 22.58 3.15
N VAL A 225 -15.77 21.56 2.28
CA VAL A 225 -14.57 21.29 1.47
C VAL A 225 -14.99 21.04 0.04
N LEU A 226 -15.42 22.08 -0.68
CA LEU A 226 -15.26 22.25 -2.15
C LEU A 226 -15.57 23.70 -2.58
N ALA A 227 -15.23 24.73 -1.77
CA ALA A 227 -15.13 26.09 -2.31
C ALA A 227 -13.74 26.23 -2.93
N GLY A 228 -13.68 26.10 -4.25
CA GLY A 228 -12.48 26.39 -5.02
C GLY A 228 -12.18 27.88 -4.97
N ASP A 229 -11.01 28.22 -4.43
CA ASP A 229 -10.44 29.54 -4.69
C ASP A 229 -10.14 29.63 -6.19
N GLY A 230 -10.72 30.66 -6.79
CA GLY A 230 -10.75 30.93 -8.20
C GLY A 230 -9.36 31.01 -8.83
N ALA A 231 -9.36 30.72 -10.12
CA ALA A 231 -8.32 31.10 -11.03
C ALA A 231 -8.17 32.63 -11.04
N ASP A 232 -6.94 33.09 -10.85
CA ASP A 232 -6.30 34.12 -11.65
C ASP A 232 -4.91 33.60 -12.06
#